data_AF-A0A4V2Q0Y4-F1
#
_entry.id   AF-A0A4V2Q0Y4-F1
#
_cell.length_a   1.000
_cell.length_b   1.000
_cell.length_c   1.000
_cell.angle_alpha   90.00
_cell.angle_beta   90.00
_cell.angle_gamma   90.00
#
_symmetry.space_group_name_H-M   'P 1'
#
loop_
_entity.id
_entity.type
_entity.pdbx_description
1 polymer ?
#
loop_
_entity_poly.entity_id
_entity_poly.type
_entity_poly.pdbx_seq_one_letter_code
_entity_poly.pdbx_strand_id
1 'polypeptide(L)'
;MVVPLAKQAGWDEVKDFSQAVAQHMAATLPKYFSAKMGAQNRKQKIFVDYLRNNRGSSTVAAFSARARPGLGVSVPLSWDEVASTTGGDQWTIENLHERLADLKSDPWADYTKTRQRITAAMKKRLDDAE
;
A
#
# COMPACT_ATOMS: atom_id res chain seq x y z
N MET A 1 -0.64 -0.07 -1.11
CA MET A 1 -0.41 -1.53 -1.02
C MET A 1 -1.21 -2.08 0.14
N VAL A 2 -1.77 -3.29 0.01
CA VAL A 2 -2.47 -4.00 1.09
C VAL A 2 -1.82 -5.36 1.26
N VAL A 3 -1.55 -5.77 2.51
CA VAL A 3 -0.92 -7.05 2.83
C VAL A 3 -1.84 -7.80 3.80
N PRO A 4 -2.57 -8.84 3.37
CA PRO A 4 -3.45 -9.59 4.25
C PRO A 4 -2.62 -10.37 5.29
N LEU A 5 -3.04 -10.35 6.55
CA LEU A 5 -2.42 -11.09 7.65
C LEU A 5 -3.45 -11.98 8.36
N ALA A 6 -3.02 -13.14 8.82
CA ALA A 6 -3.78 -13.94 9.78
C ALA A 6 -3.95 -13.14 11.08
N LYS A 7 -5.11 -13.28 11.74
CA LYS A 7 -5.48 -12.57 12.98
C LYS A 7 -4.73 -13.12 14.20
N GLN A 8 -3.40 -13.03 14.18
CA GLN A 8 -2.50 -13.54 15.23
C GLN A 8 -1.69 -12.42 15.91
N ALA A 9 -1.51 -11.29 15.23
CA ALA A 9 -0.77 -10.13 15.74
C ALA A 9 -1.73 -9.04 16.26
N GLY A 10 -1.30 -8.33 17.30
CA GLY A 10 -2.01 -7.16 17.82
C GLY A 10 -1.81 -5.91 16.95
N TRP A 11 -2.55 -4.84 17.24
CA TRP A 11 -2.44 -3.57 16.52
C TRP A 11 -1.03 -2.99 16.56
N ASP A 12 -0.41 -2.95 17.74
CA ASP A 12 0.94 -2.38 17.91
C ASP A 12 1.98 -3.20 17.14
N GLU A 13 1.91 -4.54 17.19
CA GLU A 13 2.83 -5.40 16.44
C GLU A 13 2.73 -5.19 14.92
N VAL A 14 1.51 -5.06 14.38
CA VAL A 14 1.30 -4.81 12.94
C VAL A 14 1.83 -3.42 12.56
N LYS A 15 1.57 -2.41 13.39
CA LYS A 15 2.06 -1.05 13.18
C LYS A 15 3.59 -1.00 13.20
N ASP A 16 4.22 -1.55 14.24
CA ASP A 16 5.66 -1.55 14.41
C ASP A 16 6.35 -2.28 13.26
N PHE A 17 5.80 -3.42 12.84
CA PHE A 17 6.30 -4.14 11.67
C PHE A 17 6.20 -3.29 10.38
N SER A 18 5.06 -2.63 10.15
CA SER A 18 4.90 -1.76 8.98
C SER A 18 5.82 -0.53 9.01
N GLN A 19 6.12 -0.02 10.21
CA GLN A 19 7.09 1.06 10.42
C GLN A 19 8.52 0.59 10.11
N ALA A 20 8.90 -0.59 10.58
CA ALA A 20 10.21 -1.19 10.29
C ALA A 20 10.42 -1.40 8.78
N VAL A 21 9.38 -1.85 8.06
CA VAL A 21 9.42 -1.94 6.58
C VAL A 21 9.64 -0.57 5.94
N ALA A 22 8.91 0.47 6.39
CA ALA A 22 9.07 1.83 5.88
C ALA A 22 10.48 2.40 6.14
N GLN A 23 11.03 2.16 7.34
CA GLN A 23 12.37 2.57 7.72
C GLN A 23 13.43 1.85 6.89
N HIS A 24 13.32 0.53 6.72
CA HIS A 24 14.19 -0.26 5.87
C HIS A 24 14.20 0.28 4.43
N MET A 25 13.04 0.51 3.81
CA MET A 25 12.97 1.10 2.47
C MET A 25 13.66 2.47 2.37
N ALA A 26 13.51 3.31 3.40
CA ALA A 26 14.15 4.62 3.44
C ALA A 26 15.66 4.55 3.67
N ALA A 27 16.16 3.52 4.35
CA ALA A 27 17.59 3.27 4.54
C ALA A 27 18.23 2.67 3.28
N THR A 28 17.58 1.70 2.62
CA THR A 28 18.09 1.03 1.42
C THR A 28 18.04 1.93 0.18
N LEU A 29 16.98 2.74 0.03
CA LEU A 29 16.74 3.58 -1.14
C LEU A 29 16.48 5.04 -0.72
N PRO A 30 17.45 5.70 -0.05
CA PRO A 30 17.26 7.00 0.60
C PRO A 30 17.05 8.15 -0.40
N LYS A 31 17.43 7.96 -1.66
CA LYS A 31 17.17 8.89 -2.76
C LYS A 31 15.67 8.95 -3.11
N TYR A 32 14.95 7.86 -2.90
CA TYR A 32 13.55 7.70 -3.33
C TYR A 32 12.56 7.77 -2.17
N PHE A 33 12.92 7.25 -1.00
CA PHE A 33 11.98 7.08 0.11
C PHE A 33 12.34 7.87 1.36
N SER A 34 11.31 8.17 2.15
CA SER A 34 11.40 8.71 3.51
C SER A 34 10.46 7.94 4.43
N ALA A 35 10.91 7.71 5.66
CA ALA A 35 10.09 7.15 6.75
C ALA A 35 9.70 8.21 7.80
N LYS A 36 10.05 9.48 7.56
CA LYS A 36 9.75 10.59 8.47
C LYS A 36 8.56 11.40 7.96
N MET A 37 7.59 11.61 8.85
CA MET A 37 6.38 12.36 8.55
C MET A 37 6.67 13.86 8.33
N GLY A 38 5.81 14.57 7.60
CA GLY A 38 5.96 16.00 7.31
C GLY A 38 6.49 16.30 5.91
N ALA A 39 5.96 17.34 5.27
CA ALA A 39 6.28 17.68 3.87
C ALA A 39 7.77 18.02 3.69
N GLN A 40 8.37 18.65 4.70
CA GLN A 40 9.79 19.00 4.75
C GLN A 40 10.72 17.77 4.68
N ASN A 41 10.27 16.61 5.19
CA ASN A 41 11.07 15.38 5.28
C ASN A 41 11.01 14.51 4.01
N ARG A 42 10.28 14.95 2.97
CA ARG A 42 10.07 14.19 1.74
C ARG A 42 10.17 15.03 0.46
N LYS A 43 10.91 16.15 0.49
CA LYS A 43 11.15 16.93 -0.74
C LYS A 43 11.75 16.00 -1.81
N GLN A 44 11.06 15.86 -2.94
CA GLN A 44 11.42 14.96 -4.05
C GLN A 44 11.54 13.46 -3.67
N LYS A 45 10.90 13.04 -2.57
CA LYS A 45 10.85 11.65 -2.11
C LYS A 45 9.42 11.21 -1.88
N ILE A 46 9.21 9.90 -1.85
CA ILE A 46 7.95 9.27 -1.48
C ILE A 46 8.01 8.92 0.01
N PHE A 47 7.02 9.36 0.78
CA PHE A 47 6.85 8.90 2.16
C PHE A 47 6.11 7.58 2.17
N VAL A 48 6.69 6.56 2.81
CA VAL A 48 6.03 5.26 3.01
C VAL A 48 5.12 5.36 4.24
N ASP A 49 3.83 5.64 4.00
CA ASP A 49 2.85 5.93 5.06
C ASP A 49 2.41 4.66 5.80
N TYR A 50 3.08 4.36 6.91
CA TYR A 50 2.72 3.27 7.83
C TYR A 50 1.65 3.66 8.87
N LEU A 51 1.25 4.93 8.94
CA LEU A 51 0.38 5.45 10.01
C LEU A 51 -1.08 5.00 9.88
N ARG A 52 -1.45 4.45 8.72
CA ARG A 52 -2.78 3.86 8.50
C ARG A 52 -3.02 2.58 9.29
N ASN A 53 -1.97 2.01 9.88
CA ASN A 53 -2.05 0.77 10.66
C ASN A 53 -2.32 1.00 12.16
N ASN A 54 -2.52 2.25 12.60
CA ASN A 54 -2.99 2.53 13.95
C ASN A 54 -4.42 2.03 14.15
N ARG A 55 -4.75 1.59 15.37
CA ARG A 55 -6.13 1.27 15.74
C ARG A 55 -7.03 2.49 15.50
N GLY A 56 -8.13 2.28 14.77
CA GLY A 56 -9.10 3.34 14.41
C GLY A 56 -8.73 4.14 13.16
N SER A 57 -7.53 3.97 12.60
CA SER A 57 -7.21 4.50 11.27
C SER A 57 -7.88 3.70 10.17
N SER A 58 -8.07 4.32 9.02
CA SER A 58 -8.68 3.70 7.85
C SER A 58 -7.92 4.01 6.56
N THR A 59 -8.14 3.14 5.58
CA THR A 59 -7.69 3.27 4.20
C THR A 59 -8.93 3.26 3.31
N VAL A 60 -8.86 3.97 2.18
CA VAL A 60 -9.94 3.97 1.20
C VAL A 60 -10.22 2.55 0.71
N ALA A 61 -11.50 2.20 0.56
CA ALA A 61 -11.90 0.87 0.09
C ALA A 61 -11.61 0.71 -1.41
N ALA A 62 -11.27 -0.50 -1.82
CA ALA A 62 -11.23 -0.86 -3.24
C ALA A 62 -12.58 -0.54 -3.90
N PHE A 63 -12.54 0.00 -5.12
CA PHE A 63 -13.67 0.46 -5.92
C PHE A 63 -14.48 1.63 -5.33
N SER A 64 -14.06 2.23 -4.22
CA SER A 64 -14.71 3.45 -3.72
C SER A 64 -14.19 4.71 -4.44
N ALA A 65 -15.11 5.64 -4.70
CA ALA A 65 -14.83 6.93 -5.31
C ALA A 65 -14.16 7.90 -4.32
N ARG A 66 -13.40 8.86 -4.86
CA ARG A 66 -12.73 9.92 -4.11
C ARG A 66 -13.45 11.23 -4.33
N ALA A 67 -13.72 11.97 -3.25
CA ALA A 67 -14.28 13.32 -3.31
C ALA A 67 -13.23 14.34 -3.77
N ARG A 68 -12.88 14.29 -5.05
CA ARG A 68 -11.96 15.19 -5.77
C ARG A 68 -12.52 15.46 -7.17
N PRO A 69 -12.10 16.55 -7.85
CA PRO A 69 -12.46 16.77 -9.25
C PRO A 69 -12.19 15.53 -10.10
N GLY A 70 -13.14 15.17 -10.95
CA GLY A 70 -13.10 13.93 -11.76
C GLY A 70 -13.54 12.66 -11.04
N LEU A 71 -13.77 12.67 -9.72
CA LEU A 71 -14.29 11.52 -8.95
C LEU A 71 -13.49 10.22 -9.21
N GLY A 72 -12.16 10.31 -9.13
CA GLY A 72 -11.27 9.15 -9.27
C GLY A 72 -11.65 7.99 -8.34
N VAL A 73 -11.37 6.75 -8.75
CA VAL A 73 -11.72 5.52 -8.04
C VAL A 73 -10.47 4.78 -7.59
N SER A 74 -10.50 4.19 -6.38
CA SER A 74 -9.42 3.33 -5.89
C SER A 74 -9.47 1.95 -6.55
N VAL A 75 -8.76 1.76 -7.67
CA VAL A 75 -8.80 0.52 -8.47
C VAL A 75 -7.66 -0.46 -8.09
N PRO A 76 -7.96 -1.72 -7.77
CA PRO A 76 -6.95 -2.78 -7.65
C PRO A 76 -6.22 -3.05 -8.96
N LEU A 77 -4.90 -3.25 -8.88
CA LEU A 77 -4.03 -3.52 -10.04
C LEU A 77 -3.19 -4.77 -9.81
N SER A 78 -2.80 -5.43 -10.91
CA SER A 78 -1.74 -6.44 -10.87
C SER A 78 -0.38 -5.75 -10.87
N TRP A 79 0.68 -6.50 -10.52
CA TRP A 79 2.05 -5.96 -10.51
C TRP A 79 2.52 -5.50 -11.89
N ASP A 80 2.15 -6.22 -12.95
CA ASP A 80 2.57 -5.92 -14.32
C ASP A 80 1.95 -4.62 -14.87
N GLU A 81 0.83 -4.17 -14.30
CA GLU A 81 0.11 -2.96 -14.71
C GLU A 81 0.67 -1.69 -14.06
N VAL A 82 1.44 -1.81 -12.98
CA VAL A 82 1.93 -0.64 -12.22
C VAL A 82 2.81 0.26 -13.07
N ALA A 83 3.67 -0.32 -13.92
CA ALA A 83 4.60 0.45 -14.75
C ALA A 83 3.92 1.23 -15.88
N SER A 84 2.75 0.78 -16.35
CA SER A 84 1.97 1.44 -17.41
C SER A 84 0.88 2.37 -16.87
N THR A 85 0.66 2.40 -15.56
CA THR A 85 -0.32 3.27 -14.91
C THR A 85 0.17 4.72 -14.97
N THR A 86 -0.69 5.62 -15.44
CA THR A 86 -0.31 7.03 -15.72
C THR A 86 -0.63 7.98 -14.56
N GLY A 87 -1.52 7.59 -13.65
CA GLY A 87 -1.93 8.43 -12.54
C GLY A 87 -2.78 7.70 -11.49
N GLY A 88 -2.85 8.27 -10.29
CA GLY A 88 -3.65 7.72 -9.19
C GLY A 88 -5.17 7.92 -9.35
N ASP A 89 -5.58 8.68 -10.36
CA ASP A 89 -6.94 9.02 -10.75
C ASP A 89 -7.21 8.68 -12.23
N GLN A 90 -6.39 7.79 -12.82
CA GLN A 90 -6.57 7.29 -14.18
C GLN A 90 -7.98 6.70 -14.42
N TRP A 91 -8.56 6.06 -13.40
CA TRP A 91 -9.94 5.57 -13.42
C TRP A 91 -10.84 6.43 -12.54
N THR A 92 -12.02 6.74 -13.07
CA THR A 92 -13.07 7.55 -12.45
C THR A 92 -14.38 6.78 -12.44
N ILE A 93 -15.41 7.33 -11.80
CA ILE A 93 -16.75 6.75 -11.86
C ILE A 93 -17.30 6.65 -13.30
N GLU A 94 -16.79 7.47 -14.22
CA GLU A 94 -17.26 7.54 -15.60
C GLU A 94 -16.69 6.40 -16.44
N ASN A 95 -15.39 6.07 -16.29
CA ASN A 95 -14.69 5.12 -17.17
C ASN A 95 -14.33 3.77 -16.50
N LEU A 96 -14.62 3.58 -15.20
CA LEU A 96 -14.28 2.35 -14.48
C LEU A 96 -14.85 1.09 -15.16
N HIS A 97 -16.04 1.19 -15.74
CA HIS A 97 -16.73 0.07 -16.37
C HIS A 97 -15.96 -0.49 -17.58
N GLU A 98 -15.30 0.36 -18.37
CA GLU A 98 -14.46 -0.05 -19.50
C GLU A 98 -13.29 -0.92 -19.00
N ARG A 99 -12.62 -0.45 -17.95
CA ARG A 99 -11.55 -1.21 -17.29
C ARG A 99 -12.01 -2.57 -16.79
N LEU A 100 -13.18 -2.63 -16.16
CA LEU A 100 -13.72 -3.90 -15.64
C LEU A 100 -14.08 -4.87 -16.77
N ALA A 101 -14.51 -4.37 -17.94
CA ALA A 101 -14.78 -5.18 -19.12
C ALA A 101 -13.49 -5.74 -19.76
N ASP A 102 -12.40 -4.96 -19.75
CA ASP A 102 -11.11 -5.35 -20.33
C ASP A 102 -10.30 -6.30 -19.44
N LEU A 103 -10.64 -6.41 -18.16
CA LEU A 103 -9.96 -7.28 -17.20
C LEU A 103 -10.15 -8.75 -17.56
N LYS A 104 -9.04 -9.43 -17.86
CA LYS A 104 -9.03 -10.89 -18.09
C LYS A 104 -9.26 -11.70 -16.81
N SER A 105 -8.90 -11.13 -15.66
CA SER A 105 -9.01 -11.77 -14.34
C SER A 105 -8.95 -10.70 -13.24
N ASP A 106 -9.55 -10.98 -12.08
CA ASP A 106 -9.42 -10.11 -10.91
C ASP A 106 -7.95 -10.05 -10.42
N PRO A 107 -7.32 -8.85 -10.41
CA PRO A 107 -5.95 -8.71 -9.91
C PRO A 107 -5.75 -9.16 -8.46
N TRP A 108 -6.82 -9.18 -7.67
CA TRP A 108 -6.82 -9.55 -6.25
C TRP A 108 -7.53 -10.89 -5.98
N ALA A 109 -7.69 -11.76 -6.98
CA ALA A 109 -8.42 -13.03 -6.87
C ALA A 109 -7.97 -13.94 -5.69
N ASP A 110 -6.69 -13.85 -5.30
CA ASP A 110 -6.11 -14.65 -4.21
C ASP A 110 -6.04 -13.92 -2.85
N TYR A 111 -6.54 -12.68 -2.78
CA TYR A 111 -6.54 -11.87 -1.55
C TYR A 111 -7.18 -12.61 -0.37
N THR A 112 -8.36 -13.20 -0.59
CA THR A 112 -9.14 -13.92 0.45
C THR A 112 -8.55 -15.29 0.78
N LYS A 113 -7.73 -15.86 -0.10
CA LYS A 113 -7.06 -17.17 0.08
C LYS A 113 -5.73 -17.04 0.81
N THR A 114 -5.12 -15.85 0.79
CA THR A 114 -3.80 -15.63 1.38
C THR A 114 -3.82 -15.86 2.89
N ARG A 115 -2.91 -16.69 3.39
CA ARG A 115 -2.71 -16.99 4.82
C ARG A 115 -1.24 -16.79 5.15
N GLN A 116 -0.90 -15.62 5.67
CA GLN A 116 0.46 -15.28 6.08
C GLN A 116 0.46 -14.54 7.41
N ARG A 117 1.60 -14.56 8.10
CA ARG A 117 1.79 -13.95 9.42
C ARG A 117 3.14 -13.27 9.48
N ILE A 118 3.30 -12.34 10.42
CA ILE A 118 4.60 -11.77 10.75
C ILE A 118 5.43 -12.86 11.43
N THR A 119 6.68 -13.05 10.99
CA THR A 119 7.58 -14.09 11.52
C THR A 119 8.84 -13.47 12.12
N ALA A 120 9.51 -14.20 13.01
CA ALA A 120 10.79 -13.77 13.57
C ALA A 120 11.86 -13.55 12.49
N ALA A 121 11.87 -14.40 11.44
CA ALA A 121 12.78 -14.24 10.31
C ALA A 121 12.54 -12.94 9.54
N MET A 122 11.27 -12.51 9.38
CA MET A 122 10.95 -11.22 8.76
C MET A 122 11.43 -10.05 9.62
N LYS A 123 11.20 -10.09 10.94
CA LYS A 123 11.68 -9.05 11.86
C LYS A 123 13.21 -8.93 11.82
N LYS A 124 13.91 -10.06 11.95
CA LYS A 124 15.38 -10.11 11.87
C LYS A 124 15.93 -9.51 10.57
N ARG A 125 15.31 -9.80 9.42
CA ARG A 125 15.73 -9.22 8.13
C ARG A 125 15.60 -7.70 8.07
N LEU A 126 14.69 -7.11 8.84
CA LEU A 126 14.52 -5.66 8.90
C LEU A 126 15.53 -5.03 9.88
N ASP A 127 15.93 -5.76 10.92
CA ASP A 127 16.93 -5.32 11.91
C ASP A 127 18.36 -5.40 11.34
N ASP A 128 18.70 -6.45 10.57
CA ASP A 128 20.02 -6.68 9.99
C ASP A 128 20.39 -5.70 8.84
N ALA A 129 19.57 -4.67 8.61
CA ALA A 129 19.71 -3.71 7.52
C ALA A 129 20.17 -2.31 7.95
N GLU A 130 20.53 -2.16 9.23
CA GLU A 130 21.38 -1.06 9.74
C GLU A 130 22.87 -1.33 9.44
#